data_AF-A0A959LJ12-F1
#
_entry.id   AF-A0A959LJ12-F1
#
_cell.length_a   1.000
_cell.length_b   1.000
_cell.length_c   1.000
_cell.angle_alpha   90.00
_cell.angle_beta   90.00
_cell.angle_gamma   90.00
#
_symmetry.space_group_name_H-M   'P 1'
#
loop_
_entity.id
_entity.type
_entity.pdbx_description
1 polymer ?
#
loop_
_entity_poly.entity_id
_entity_poly.type
_entity_poly.pdbx_seq_one_letter_code
_entity_poly.pdbx_strand_id
1 'polypeptide(L)'
;MSDNRVYFKNLNGVRFLAALVVIIHHIEMGKFWLGQPNIYKNSFVGGVFGQLGIILFFVLSGFLITYLLLEEHRRSGTISIKSFYMRRILRIWPVYYLIIILSFFVFPHFDFFFLPSFSEHINESFWIKAGLYLSFLPNLGYTLYTHIAYATQTWSVGVEEQFYLIWPVLMLWAIKKKK
;
A
#
# COMPACT_ATOMS: atom_id res chain seq x y z
N MET A 1 -0.86 28.55 21.80
CA MET A 1 -0.61 27.14 22.22
C MET A 1 0.30 26.54 21.17
N SER A 2 1.57 26.29 21.47
CA SER A 2 2.54 25.82 20.47
C SER A 2 2.05 24.50 19.87
N ASP A 3 1.89 24.49 18.55
CA ASP A 3 1.47 23.32 17.76
C ASP A 3 2.60 22.29 17.79
N ASN A 4 2.70 21.55 18.90
CA ASN A 4 3.74 20.57 19.13
C ASN A 4 3.39 19.29 18.37
N ARG A 5 3.24 19.38 17.04
CA ARG A 5 3.02 18.23 16.18
C ARG A 5 4.24 17.34 16.30
N VAL A 6 4.01 16.09 16.67
CA VAL A 6 5.08 15.09 16.67
C VAL A 6 5.59 14.97 15.24
N TYR A 7 6.85 15.34 15.04
CA TYR A 7 7.51 15.29 13.75
C TYR A 7 8.86 14.59 13.88
N PHE A 8 8.99 13.45 13.23
CA PHE A 8 10.24 12.71 13.16
C PHE A 8 11.01 13.15 11.93
N LYS A 9 11.96 14.06 12.11
CA LYS A 9 12.72 14.73 11.04
C LYS A 9 13.30 13.76 10.00
N ASN A 10 13.84 12.62 10.43
CA ASN A 10 14.52 11.67 9.54
C ASN A 10 13.63 10.51 9.07
N LEU A 11 12.46 10.31 9.70
CA LEU A 11 11.61 9.16 9.40
C LEU A 11 11.07 9.22 7.96
N ASN A 12 10.70 10.40 7.48
CA ASN A 12 10.26 10.59 6.10
C ASN A 12 11.38 10.30 5.10
N GLY A 13 12.63 10.63 5.44
CA GLY A 13 13.79 10.32 4.60
C GLY A 13 14.01 8.81 4.46
N VAL A 14 13.95 8.07 5.57
CA VAL A 14 14.09 6.60 5.53
C VAL A 14 12.92 5.95 4.78
N ARG A 15 11.69 6.43 4.98
CA ARG A 15 10.52 5.95 4.23
C ARG A 15 10.62 6.23 2.74
N PHE A 16 11.15 7.40 2.37
CA PHE A 16 11.42 7.74 0.98
C PHE A 16 12.43 6.78 0.36
N LEU A 17 13.55 6.49 1.04
CA LEU A 17 14.53 5.52 0.57
C LEU A 17 13.92 4.12 0.42
N ALA A 18 13.10 3.69 1.40
CA ALA A 18 12.39 2.42 1.33
C ALA A 18 11.48 2.35 0.09
N ALA A 19 10.67 3.39 -0.14
CA ALA A 19 9.78 3.47 -1.30
C ALA A 19 10.56 3.54 -2.63
N LEU A 20 11.67 4.27 -2.67
CA LEU A 20 12.52 4.40 -3.85
C LEU A 20 13.10 3.05 -4.29
N VAL A 21 13.56 2.24 -3.33
CA VAL A 21 14.05 0.89 -3.62
C VAL A 21 12.94 0.01 -4.20
N VAL A 22 11.71 0.12 -3.67
CA VAL A 22 10.54 -0.59 -4.20
C VAL A 22 10.22 -0.16 -5.63
N ILE A 23 10.29 1.14 -5.93
CA ILE A 23 10.08 1.67 -7.28
C ILE A 23 11.13 1.12 -8.25
N ILE A 24 12.42 1.19 -7.89
CA ILE A 24 13.52 0.66 -8.72
C ILE A 24 13.29 -0.83 -9.01
N HIS A 25 12.94 -1.61 -8.00
CA HIS A 25 12.64 -3.03 -8.16
C HIS A 25 11.51 -3.27 -9.18
N HIS A 26 10.39 -2.52 -9.10
CA HIS A 26 9.27 -2.68 -10.03
C HIS A 26 9.59 -2.19 -11.44
N ILE A 27 10.42 -1.16 -11.60
CA ILE A 27 10.91 -0.70 -12.91
C ILE A 27 11.76 -1.80 -13.56
N GLU A 28 12.72 -2.38 -12.83
CA GLU A 28 13.55 -3.46 -13.35
C GLU A 28 12.74 -4.72 -13.65
N MET A 29 11.76 -5.05 -12.81
CA MET A 29 10.80 -6.12 -13.07
C MET A 29 10.01 -5.87 -14.35
N GLY A 30 9.46 -4.66 -14.54
CA GLY A 30 8.73 -4.30 -15.76
C GLY A 30 9.59 -4.39 -17.02
N LYS A 31 10.84 -3.89 -16.95
CA LYS A 31 11.82 -4.04 -18.04
C LYS A 31 12.09 -5.51 -18.36
N PHE A 32 12.20 -6.37 -17.34
CA PHE A 32 12.37 -7.80 -17.53
C PHE A 32 11.20 -8.45 -18.27
N TRP A 33 9.95 -8.14 -17.87
CA TRP A 33 8.75 -8.64 -18.56
C TRP A 33 8.63 -8.15 -20.00
N LEU A 34 9.07 -6.92 -20.28
CA LEU A 34 9.07 -6.33 -21.62
C LEU A 34 10.28 -6.75 -22.49
N GLY A 35 11.14 -7.64 -22.01
CA GLY A 35 12.35 -8.08 -22.74
C GLY A 35 13.41 -6.98 -22.91
N GLN A 36 13.32 -5.89 -22.15
CA GLN A 36 14.26 -4.77 -22.19
C GLN A 36 15.52 -5.05 -21.37
N PRO A 37 16.67 -4.40 -21.67
CA PRO A 37 17.88 -4.53 -20.87
C PRO A 37 17.63 -4.17 -19.41
N ASN A 38 17.83 -5.12 -18.50
CA ASN A 38 17.48 -4.98 -17.08
C ASN A 38 18.53 -5.62 -16.17
N ILE A 39 18.48 -5.25 -14.90
CA ILE A 39 19.27 -5.86 -13.82
C ILE A 39 18.39 -6.69 -12.87
N TYR A 40 17.15 -7.01 -13.25
CA TYR A 40 16.22 -7.76 -12.41
C TYR A 40 16.73 -9.18 -12.08
N LYS A 41 17.41 -9.83 -13.03
CA LYS A 41 18.02 -11.15 -12.79
C LYS A 41 19.15 -11.14 -11.75
N ASN A 42 19.67 -9.97 -11.36
CA ASN A 42 20.59 -9.88 -10.25
C ASN A 42 19.83 -10.18 -8.94
N SER A 43 20.24 -11.23 -8.21
CA SER A 43 19.60 -11.68 -6.97
C SER A 43 19.42 -10.58 -5.93
N PHE A 44 20.26 -9.55 -5.96
CA PHE A 44 20.18 -8.43 -5.05
C PHE A 44 19.02 -7.49 -5.39
N VAL A 45 18.89 -7.07 -6.65
CA VAL A 45 17.87 -6.09 -7.10
C VAL A 45 16.51 -6.75 -7.33
N GLY A 46 16.46 -7.91 -7.98
CA GLY A 46 15.22 -8.63 -8.24
C GLY A 46 14.73 -9.51 -7.10
N GLY A 47 15.58 -9.86 -6.13
CA GLY A 47 15.19 -10.70 -4.99
C GLY A 47 15.02 -9.89 -3.70
N VAL A 48 16.13 -9.34 -3.21
CA VAL A 48 16.24 -8.89 -1.82
C VAL A 48 15.77 -7.43 -1.62
N PHE A 49 16.13 -6.54 -2.55
CA PHE A 49 15.96 -5.09 -2.35
C PHE A 49 14.49 -4.65 -2.28
N GLY A 50 13.66 -5.12 -3.22
CA GLY A 50 12.23 -4.82 -3.21
C GLY A 50 11.53 -5.28 -1.93
N GLN A 51 11.83 -6.50 -1.49
CA GLN A 51 11.23 -7.10 -0.28
C GLN A 51 11.65 -6.34 0.98
N LEU A 52 12.94 -6.04 1.14
CA LEU A 52 13.45 -5.25 2.27
C LEU A 52 12.83 -3.85 2.30
N GLY A 53 12.67 -3.21 1.14
CA GLY A 53 12.01 -1.90 1.04
C GLY A 53 10.57 -1.94 1.55
N ILE A 54 9.78 -2.94 1.16
CA ILE A 54 8.40 -3.10 1.62
C ILE A 54 8.34 -3.39 3.13
N ILE A 55 9.18 -4.32 3.63
CA ILE A 55 9.23 -4.67 5.05
C ILE A 55 9.58 -3.43 5.89
N LEU A 56 10.61 -2.68 5.49
CA LEU A 56 11.02 -1.46 6.17
C LEU A 56 9.88 -0.43 6.16
N PHE A 57 9.21 -0.24 5.02
CA PHE A 57 8.07 0.67 4.94
C PHE A 57 6.95 0.30 5.92
N PHE A 58 6.58 -0.98 6.00
CA PHE A 58 5.55 -1.46 6.93
C PHE A 58 5.95 -1.30 8.39
N VAL A 59 7.19 -1.63 8.76
CA VAL A 59 7.68 -1.44 10.13
C VAL A 59 7.61 0.03 10.54
N LEU A 60 8.06 0.93 9.66
CA LEU A 60 8.04 2.38 9.92
C LEU A 60 6.61 2.94 9.97
N SER A 61 5.71 2.48 9.11
CA SER A 61 4.29 2.85 9.15
C SER A 61 3.64 2.38 10.47
N GLY A 62 3.86 1.13 10.88
CA GLY A 62 3.35 0.57 12.13
C GLY A 62 3.87 1.31 13.37
N PHE A 63 5.17 1.60 13.42
CA PHE A 63 5.78 2.42 14.46
C PHE A 63 5.12 3.80 14.55
N LEU A 64 5.03 4.51 13.43
CA LEU A 64 4.52 5.88 13.39
C LEU A 64 3.05 5.94 13.82
N ILE A 65 2.23 5.03 13.31
CA ILE A 65 0.80 4.97 13.64
C ILE A 65 0.62 4.72 15.14
N THR A 66 1.31 3.72 15.67
CA THR A 66 1.24 3.37 17.09
C THR A 66 1.68 4.54 17.97
N TYR A 67 2.81 5.17 17.62
CA TYR A 67 3.32 6.32 18.35
C TYR A 67 2.32 7.47 18.37
N LEU A 68 1.73 7.83 17.22
CA LEU A 68 0.76 8.92 17.13
C LEU A 68 -0.51 8.63 17.92
N LEU A 69 -0.99 7.39 17.93
CA LEU A 69 -2.15 6.98 18.74
C LEU A 69 -1.85 7.07 20.24
N LEU A 70 -0.66 6.64 20.68
CA LEU A 70 -0.22 6.75 22.07
C LEU A 70 -0.07 8.21 22.50
N GLU A 71 0.50 9.06 21.64
CA GLU A 71 0.64 10.48 21.94
C GLU A 71 -0.72 11.19 21.98
N GLU A 72 -1.64 10.86 21.07
CA GLU A 72 -3.02 11.36 21.09
C GLU A 72 -3.70 11.01 22.41
N HIS A 73 -3.54 9.76 22.86
CA HIS A 73 -4.04 9.33 24.16
C HIS A 73 -3.39 10.07 25.33
N ARG A 74 -2.07 10.25 25.32
CA ARG A 74 -1.34 10.97 26.37
C ARG A 74 -1.82 12.42 26.53
N ARG A 75 -2.19 13.07 25.42
CA ARG A 75 -2.64 14.47 25.41
C ARG A 75 -4.12 14.65 25.70
N SER A 76 -4.97 13.78 25.18
CA SER A 76 -6.44 13.94 25.22
C SER A 76 -7.16 12.95 26.14
N GLY A 77 -6.44 11.99 26.73
CA GLY A 77 -6.99 10.93 27.57
C GLY A 77 -7.74 9.84 26.79
N THR A 78 -7.84 9.93 25.47
CA THR A 78 -8.56 8.98 24.60
C THR A 78 -7.96 8.94 23.18
N ILE A 79 -8.46 8.05 22.33
CA ILE A 79 -8.10 7.95 20.91
C ILE A 79 -9.34 8.25 20.08
N SER A 80 -9.28 9.22 19.18
CA SER A 80 -10.36 9.55 18.25
C SER A 80 -10.30 8.66 17.00
N ILE A 81 -10.98 7.51 17.05
CA ILE A 81 -11.06 6.55 15.92
C ILE A 81 -11.63 7.21 14.65
N LYS A 82 -12.69 8.02 14.78
CA LYS A 82 -13.29 8.74 13.65
C LYS A 82 -12.28 9.67 12.97
N SER A 83 -11.57 10.49 13.76
CA SER A 83 -10.56 11.40 13.23
C SER A 83 -9.38 10.63 12.64
N PHE A 84 -9.05 9.48 13.23
CA PHE A 84 -8.05 8.58 12.68
C PHE A 84 -8.43 8.16 11.26
N TYR A 85 -9.58 7.50 11.06
CA TYR A 85 -10.00 7.01 9.76
C TYR A 85 -10.17 8.13 8.72
N MET A 86 -10.78 9.26 9.10
CA MET A 86 -11.01 10.37 8.16
C MET A 86 -9.70 10.87 7.51
N ARG A 87 -8.62 11.00 8.29
CA ARG A 87 -7.32 11.44 7.76
C ARG A 87 -6.71 10.44 6.77
N ARG A 88 -7.02 9.14 6.89
CA ARG A 88 -6.44 8.09 6.03
C ARG A 88 -7.27 7.92 4.77
N ILE A 89 -8.60 7.89 4.93
CA ILE A 89 -9.55 7.88 3.81
C ILE A 89 -9.27 9.04 2.86
N LEU A 90 -9.21 10.29 3.36
CA LEU A 90 -8.95 11.47 2.52
C LEU A 90 -7.57 11.48 1.87
N ARG A 91 -6.62 10.69 2.38
CA ARG A 91 -5.24 10.62 1.88
C ARG A 91 -5.04 9.50 0.85
N ILE A 92 -5.62 8.33 1.09
CA ILE A 92 -5.28 7.10 0.37
C ILE A 92 -6.36 6.73 -0.64
N TRP A 93 -7.63 6.80 -0.24
CA TRP A 93 -8.74 6.32 -1.07
C TRP A 93 -8.83 7.04 -2.42
N PRO A 94 -8.67 8.38 -2.53
CA PRO A 94 -8.76 9.06 -3.83
C PRO A 94 -7.76 8.52 -4.85
N VAL A 95 -6.50 8.36 -4.44
CA VAL A 95 -5.44 7.87 -5.33
C VAL A 95 -5.61 6.38 -5.59
N TYR A 96 -5.97 5.60 -4.57
CA TYR A 96 -6.21 4.16 -4.73
C TYR A 96 -7.31 3.89 -5.75
N TYR A 97 -8.51 4.47 -5.55
CA TYR A 97 -9.62 4.25 -6.46
C TYR A 97 -9.37 4.81 -7.85
N LEU A 98 -8.63 5.92 -7.97
CA LEU A 98 -8.19 6.41 -9.28
C LEU A 98 -7.37 5.33 -10.01
N ILE A 99 -6.38 4.73 -9.36
CA ILE A 99 -5.57 3.66 -9.97
C ILE A 99 -6.44 2.45 -10.31
N ILE A 100 -7.36 2.03 -9.43
CA ILE A 100 -8.25 0.90 -9.71
C ILE A 100 -9.13 1.19 -10.92
N ILE A 101 -9.73 2.37 -11.01
CA ILE A 101 -10.58 2.76 -12.14
C ILE A 101 -9.76 2.77 -13.44
N LEU A 102 -8.58 3.38 -13.42
CA LEU A 102 -7.71 3.42 -14.59
C LEU A 102 -7.30 2.01 -15.06
N SER A 103 -6.88 1.15 -14.14
CA SER A 103 -6.41 -0.20 -14.47
C SER A 103 -7.52 -1.13 -14.97
N PHE A 104 -8.74 -1.02 -14.44
CA PHE A 104 -9.85 -1.89 -14.86
C PHE A 104 -10.63 -1.38 -16.07
N PHE A 105 -10.80 -0.06 -16.21
CA PHE A 105 -11.77 0.53 -17.14
C PHE A 105 -11.18 1.51 -18.15
N VAL A 106 -9.88 1.88 -18.05
CA VAL A 106 -9.27 2.85 -18.97
C VAL A 106 -8.13 2.20 -19.74
N PHE A 107 -7.06 1.79 -19.05
CA PHE A 107 -5.87 1.19 -19.67
C PHE A 107 -6.13 0.01 -20.61
N PRO A 108 -7.09 -0.89 -20.35
CA PRO A 108 -7.38 -2.01 -21.24
C PRO A 108 -7.89 -1.60 -22.63
N HIS A 109 -8.36 -0.37 -22.79
CA HIS A 109 -8.89 0.15 -24.06
C HIS A 109 -7.85 0.87 -24.93
N PHE A 110 -6.59 0.93 -24.50
CA PHE A 110 -5.52 1.58 -25.26
C PHE A 110 -4.36 0.62 -25.46
N ASP A 111 -3.99 0.39 -26.73
CA ASP A 111 -2.90 -0.52 -27.11
C ASP A 111 -1.56 -0.16 -26.46
N PHE A 112 -1.33 1.14 -26.21
CA PHE A 112 -0.13 1.62 -25.51
C PHE A 112 0.07 0.99 -24.13
N PHE A 113 -1.02 0.68 -23.42
CA PHE A 113 -0.96 0.07 -22.09
C PHE A 113 -1.06 -1.45 -22.12
N PHE A 114 -1.06 -2.08 -23.30
CA PHE A 114 -1.14 -3.52 -23.40
C PHE A 114 0.13 -4.19 -22.82
N LEU A 115 -0.07 -5.08 -21.84
CA LEU A 115 0.97 -5.91 -21.25
C LEU A 115 0.64 -7.38 -21.56
N PRO A 116 1.45 -8.08 -22.36
CA PRO A 116 1.25 -9.51 -22.63
C PRO A 116 1.08 -10.31 -21.34
N SER A 117 0.26 -11.37 -21.38
CA SER A 117 -0.13 -12.19 -20.21
C SER A 117 -0.98 -11.48 -19.14
N PHE A 118 -0.86 -10.17 -18.91
CA PHE A 118 -1.73 -9.46 -17.96
C PHE A 118 -3.02 -8.99 -18.62
N SER A 119 -2.89 -8.24 -19.73
CA SER A 119 -4.02 -7.65 -20.44
C SER A 119 -4.93 -8.69 -21.10
N GLU A 120 -4.38 -9.85 -21.49
CA GLU A 120 -5.13 -10.95 -22.11
C GLU A 120 -6.13 -11.59 -21.14
N HIS A 121 -5.78 -11.69 -19.86
CA HIS A 121 -6.58 -12.38 -18.84
C HIS A 121 -7.44 -11.40 -18.02
N ILE A 122 -7.58 -10.14 -18.46
CA ILE A 122 -8.27 -9.12 -17.69
C ILE A 122 -9.76 -9.44 -17.48
N ASN A 123 -10.42 -9.98 -18.52
CA ASN A 123 -11.84 -10.30 -18.50
C ASN A 123 -12.18 -11.55 -17.67
N GLU A 124 -11.20 -12.38 -17.36
CA GLU A 124 -11.40 -13.58 -16.54
C GLU A 124 -11.79 -13.21 -15.12
N SER A 125 -12.91 -13.72 -14.62
CA SER A 125 -13.41 -13.40 -13.27
C SER A 125 -13.46 -11.89 -12.97
N PHE A 126 -13.69 -11.07 -14.00
CA PHE A 126 -13.56 -9.60 -13.94
C PHE A 126 -14.27 -8.99 -12.73
N TRP A 127 -15.55 -9.32 -12.54
CA TRP A 127 -16.35 -8.76 -11.44
C TRP A 127 -15.89 -9.21 -10.06
N ILE A 128 -15.35 -10.43 -9.93
CA ILE A 128 -14.80 -10.92 -8.67
C ILE A 128 -13.51 -10.16 -8.35
N LYS A 129 -12.60 -10.02 -9.34
CA LYS A 129 -11.38 -9.22 -9.19
C LYS A 129 -11.72 -7.77 -8.85
N ALA A 130 -12.64 -7.13 -9.57
CA ALA A 130 -13.07 -5.77 -9.30
C ALA A 130 -13.64 -5.64 -7.87
N GLY A 131 -14.50 -6.57 -7.43
CA GLY A 131 -15.05 -6.59 -6.08
C GLY A 131 -13.97 -6.71 -4.99
N LEU A 132 -12.98 -7.58 -5.17
CA LEU A 132 -11.86 -7.72 -4.24
C LEU A 132 -11.02 -6.44 -4.17
N TYR A 133 -10.68 -5.83 -5.31
CA TYR A 133 -9.89 -4.60 -5.33
C TYR A 133 -10.67 -3.41 -4.76
N LEU A 134 -11.97 -3.29 -5.03
CA LEU A 134 -12.82 -2.23 -4.45
C LEU A 134 -12.96 -2.36 -2.93
N SER A 135 -12.83 -3.58 -2.39
CA SER A 135 -12.95 -3.89 -0.96
C SER A 135 -11.62 -3.89 -0.21
N PHE A 136 -10.54 -3.34 -0.78
CA PHE A 136 -9.19 -3.41 -0.21
C PHE A 136 -8.69 -4.83 0.09
N LEU A 137 -9.07 -5.79 -0.77
CA LEU A 137 -8.56 -7.16 -0.81
C LEU A 137 -7.71 -7.50 -2.07
N PRO A 138 -6.89 -6.57 -2.62
CA PRO A 138 -6.04 -6.88 -3.78
C PRO A 138 -5.03 -8.00 -3.51
N ASN A 139 -4.66 -8.25 -2.25
CA ASN A 139 -3.81 -9.38 -1.85
C ASN A 139 -4.49 -10.75 -2.09
N LEU A 140 -5.81 -10.85 -1.95
CA LEU A 140 -6.57 -12.05 -2.32
C LEU A 140 -6.71 -12.14 -3.83
N GLY A 141 -7.00 -11.01 -4.50
CA GLY A 141 -7.06 -10.94 -5.95
C GLY A 141 -5.75 -11.39 -6.61
N TYR A 142 -4.62 -10.94 -6.05
CA TYR A 142 -3.27 -11.32 -6.45
C TYR A 142 -2.98 -12.82 -6.28
N THR A 143 -3.43 -13.41 -5.17
CA THR A 143 -3.12 -14.81 -4.82
C THR A 143 -4.01 -15.81 -5.55
N LEU A 144 -5.28 -15.47 -5.75
CA LEU A 144 -6.31 -16.39 -6.25
C LEU A 144 -6.58 -16.26 -7.75
N TYR A 145 -6.18 -15.14 -8.37
CA TYR A 145 -6.52 -14.84 -9.76
C TYR A 145 -5.33 -14.22 -10.51
N THR A 146 -5.50 -14.06 -11.82
CA THR A 146 -4.56 -13.36 -12.68
C THR A 146 -4.40 -11.90 -12.26
N HIS A 147 -3.15 -11.44 -12.32
CA HIS A 147 -2.78 -10.10 -11.93
C HIS A 147 -3.46 -9.03 -12.81
N ILE A 148 -3.84 -7.91 -12.18
CA ILE A 148 -4.35 -6.75 -12.90
C ILE A 148 -3.18 -5.84 -13.26
N ALA A 149 -2.97 -5.62 -14.56
CA ALA A 149 -1.96 -4.70 -15.07
C ALA A 149 -2.04 -3.33 -14.37
N TYR A 150 -0.88 -2.74 -14.04
CA TYR A 150 -0.75 -1.43 -13.38
C TYR A 150 -1.38 -1.30 -11.98
N ALA A 151 -2.05 -2.33 -11.46
CA ALA A 151 -2.59 -2.37 -10.11
C ALA A 151 -1.95 -3.46 -9.24
N THR A 152 -0.92 -4.16 -9.72
CA THR A 152 -0.32 -5.31 -9.02
C THR A 152 0.23 -4.94 -7.65
N GLN A 153 0.89 -3.79 -7.51
CA GLN A 153 1.47 -3.28 -6.27
C GLN A 153 0.44 -2.90 -5.19
N THR A 154 -0.84 -2.80 -5.55
CA THR A 154 -1.91 -2.34 -4.63
C THR A 154 -2.20 -3.31 -3.49
N TRP A 155 -1.72 -4.58 -3.58
CA TRP A 155 -1.79 -5.54 -2.48
C TRP A 155 -1.20 -4.98 -1.18
N SER A 156 -0.11 -4.22 -1.27
CA SER A 156 0.56 -3.63 -0.11
C SER A 156 -0.30 -2.55 0.57
N VAL A 157 -1.04 -1.76 -0.22
CA VAL A 157 -2.01 -0.77 0.27
C VAL A 157 -3.22 -1.47 0.90
N GLY A 158 -3.70 -2.57 0.31
CA GLY A 158 -4.76 -3.38 0.91
C GLY A 158 -4.41 -3.89 2.30
N VAL A 159 -3.19 -4.43 2.47
CA VAL A 159 -2.67 -4.87 3.77
C VAL A 159 -2.54 -3.70 4.74
N GLU A 160 -2.10 -2.53 4.27
CA GLU A 160 -2.00 -1.34 5.10
C GLU A 160 -3.38 -0.84 5.58
N GLU A 161 -4.40 -0.84 4.72
CA GLU A 161 -5.78 -0.48 5.11
C GLU A 161 -6.41 -1.50 6.06
N GLN A 162 -6.12 -2.80 5.90
CA GLN A 162 -6.51 -3.83 6.88
C GLN A 162 -5.88 -3.56 8.26
N PHE A 163 -4.59 -3.21 8.29
CA PHE A 163 -3.92 -2.80 9.51
C PHE A 163 -4.57 -1.55 10.11
N TYR A 164 -4.94 -0.55 9.28
CA TYR A 164 -5.60 0.65 9.75
C TYR A 164 -6.96 0.37 10.36
N LEU A 165 -7.73 -0.54 9.79
CA LEU A 165 -9.04 -0.92 10.32
C LEU A 165 -8.92 -1.54 11.71
N ILE A 166 -7.96 -2.44 11.90
CA ILE A 166 -7.86 -3.28 13.11
C ILE A 166 -7.09 -2.58 14.24
N TRP A 167 -5.92 -2.00 13.95
CA TRP A 167 -4.96 -1.55 14.95
C TRP A 167 -5.46 -0.47 15.94
N PRO A 168 -6.12 0.63 15.51
CA PRO A 168 -6.56 1.67 16.45
C PRO A 168 -7.67 1.17 17.38
N VAL A 169 -8.50 0.22 16.94
CA VAL A 169 -9.52 -0.44 17.77
C VAL A 169 -8.87 -1.31 18.84
N LEU A 170 -7.86 -2.11 18.46
CA LEU A 170 -7.08 -2.91 19.41
C LEU A 170 -6.37 -2.03 20.44
N MET A 171 -5.77 -0.92 20.01
CA MET A 171 -5.12 0.05 20.91
C MET A 171 -6.11 0.66 21.90
N LEU A 172 -7.28 1.09 21.44
CA LEU A 172 -8.32 1.65 22.31
C LEU A 172 -8.80 0.61 23.34
N TRP A 173 -8.99 -0.65 22.93
CA TRP A 173 -9.35 -1.75 23.82
C TRP A 173 -8.26 -2.02 24.87
N ALA A 174 -6.99 -2.11 24.45
CA ALA A 174 -5.86 -2.35 25.34
C ALA A 174 -5.67 -1.25 26.40
N ILE A 175 -5.91 0.01 26.02
CA ILE A 175 -5.85 1.16 26.92
C ILE A 175 -7.00 1.13 27.94
N LYS A 176 -8.23 0.81 27.50
CA LYS A 176 -9.37 0.71 28.41
C LYS A 176 -9.20 -0.39 29.46
N LYS A 177 -8.60 -1.53 29.10
CA LYS A 177 -8.36 -2.65 30.03
C LYS A 177 -7.36 -2.33 31.15
N LYS A 178 -6.50 -1.31 30.96
CA LYS A 178 -5.51 -0.88 31.95
C LYS A 178 -6.04 0.16 32.95
N LYS A 179 -7.24 0.70 32.72
CA LYS A 179 -7.95 1.56 33.69
C LYS A 179 -8.88 0.69 34.53
#